data_AF-A0ABC9V2X1-F1
#
_entry.id   AF-A0ABC9V2X1-F1
#
_cell.length_a   1.000
_cell.length_b   1.000
_cell.length_c   1.000
_cell.angle_alpha   90.00
_cell.angle_beta   90.00
_cell.angle_gamma   90.00
#
_symmetry.space_group_name_H-M   'P 1'
#
loop_
_entity.id
_entity.type
_entity.pdbx_description
1 polymer ?
#
loop_
_entity_poly.entity_id
_entity_poly.type
_entity_poly.pdbx_seq_one_letter_code
_entity_poly.pdbx_strand_id
1 'polypeptide(L)'
;MSPTVLAFVLLIISNCFMTLAWYGHLKFLHHAPFWQAILFGWTIALLEYSFMIPATRLLSDQGWTLGEMKITQEVVTLIVFVPFMVLLFKQPFKLDYVWAMLCLFGCVYFVFRSQ
;
A
#
# COMPACT_ATOMS: atom_id res chain seq x y z
N MET A 1 15.98 -8.19 -13.46
CA MET A 1 15.36 -6.97 -12.89
C MET A 1 16.22 -6.52 -11.72
N SER A 2 16.41 -5.22 -11.48
CA SER A 2 17.14 -4.78 -10.28
C SER A 2 16.34 -5.17 -9.02
N PRO A 3 17.01 -5.54 -7.91
CA PRO A 3 16.33 -5.93 -6.67
C PRO A 3 15.34 -4.86 -6.16
N THR A 4 15.68 -3.59 -6.33
CA THR A 4 14.84 -2.45 -5.95
C THR A 4 13.56 -2.36 -6.77
N VAL A 5 13.63 -2.56 -8.10
CA VAL A 5 12.43 -2.53 -8.95
C VAL A 5 11.51 -3.70 -8.62
N LEU A 6 12.09 -4.88 -8.36
CA LEU A 6 11.31 -6.02 -7.88
C LEU A 6 10.61 -5.71 -6.56
N ALA A 7 11.30 -5.08 -5.61
CA ALA A 7 10.71 -4.67 -4.34
C ALA A 7 9.51 -3.71 -4.53
N PHE A 8 9.62 -2.71 -5.41
CA PHE A 8 8.47 -1.82 -5.68
C PHE A 8 7.27 -2.56 -6.29
N VAL A 9 7.50 -3.49 -7.22
CA VAL A 9 6.43 -4.31 -7.78
C VAL A 9 5.74 -5.13 -6.69
N LEU A 10 6.53 -5.75 -5.80
CA LEU A 10 6.01 -6.50 -4.66
C LEU A 10 5.23 -5.61 -3.69
N LEU A 11 5.71 -4.39 -3.39
CA LEU A 11 4.99 -3.42 -2.55
C LEU A 11 3.65 -3.00 -3.16
N ILE A 12 3.58 -2.80 -4.48
CA ILE A 12 2.34 -2.48 -5.18
C ILE A 12 1.35 -3.63 -5.07
N ILE A 13 1.80 -4.86 -5.34
CA ILE A 13 0.97 -6.08 -5.22
C ILE A 13 0.46 -6.24 -3.77
N SER A 14 1.36 -6.08 -2.79
CA SER A 14 1.03 -6.08 -1.36
C SER A 14 -0.06 -5.06 -1.04
N ASN A 15 0.11 -3.82 -1.49
CA ASN A 15 -0.85 -2.76 -1.23
C ASN A 15 -2.23 -3.01 -1.88
N CYS A 16 -2.29 -3.67 -3.03
CA CYS A 16 -3.57 -4.08 -3.61
C CYS A 16 -4.31 -5.04 -2.67
N PHE A 17 -3.61 -6.03 -2.11
CA PHE A 17 -4.19 -6.96 -1.13
C PHE A 17 -4.53 -6.25 0.19
N MET A 18 -3.68 -5.34 0.68
CA MET A 18 -3.95 -4.54 1.88
C MET A 18 -5.27 -3.77 1.73
N THR A 19 -5.40 -3.07 0.60
CA THR A 19 -6.58 -2.26 0.29
C THR A 19 -7.84 -3.12 0.18
N LEU A 20 -7.75 -4.30 -0.41
CA LEU A 20 -8.84 -5.27 -0.47
C LEU A 20 -9.20 -5.83 0.92
N ALA A 21 -8.21 -6.15 1.76
CA ALA A 21 -8.45 -6.65 3.12
C ALA A 21 -9.17 -5.61 3.97
N TRP A 22 -8.74 -4.35 3.88
CA TRP A 22 -9.26 -3.27 4.71
C TRP A 22 -10.63 -2.76 4.25
N TYR A 23 -10.85 -2.64 2.94
CA TYR A 23 -12.05 -1.99 2.41
C TYR A 23 -12.97 -2.91 1.61
N GLY A 24 -12.47 -4.03 1.06
CA GLY A 24 -13.25 -4.91 0.20
C GLY A 24 -14.54 -5.42 0.86
N HIS A 25 -14.49 -5.71 2.16
CA HIS A 25 -15.67 -6.15 2.91
C HIS A 25 -16.80 -5.11 2.93
N LEU A 26 -16.49 -3.81 2.88
CA LEU A 26 -17.49 -2.73 2.81
C LEU A 26 -18.32 -2.77 1.53
N LYS A 27 -17.76 -3.34 0.45
CA LYS A 27 -18.47 -3.49 -0.82
C LYS A 27 -19.13 -4.85 -0.95
N PHE A 28 -18.37 -5.93 -0.70
CA PHE A 28 -18.80 -7.30 -1.02
C PHE A 28 -19.46 -8.04 0.15
N LEU A 29 -19.21 -7.63 1.39
CA LEU A 29 -19.64 -8.31 2.61
C LEU A 29 -20.40 -7.35 3.54
N HIS A 30 -21.05 -6.32 3.00
CA HIS A 30 -21.72 -5.28 3.78
C HIS A 30 -22.88 -5.79 4.65
N HIS A 31 -23.49 -6.94 4.29
CA HIS A 31 -24.50 -7.63 5.08
C HIS A 31 -23.95 -8.76 5.95
N ALA A 32 -22.66 -9.09 5.81
CA ALA A 32 -22.05 -10.16 6.57
C ALA A 32 -21.80 -9.73 8.03
N PRO A 33 -21.91 -10.65 9.00
CA PRO A 33 -21.50 -10.39 10.38
C PRO A 33 -20.02 -9.97 10.48
N PHE A 34 -19.69 -9.14 11.46
CA PHE A 34 -18.32 -8.62 11.67
C PHE A 34 -17.24 -9.71 11.70
N TRP A 35 -17.52 -10.86 12.33
CA TRP A 35 -16.55 -11.95 12.43
C TRP A 35 -16.17 -12.52 11.05
N GLN A 36 -17.11 -12.55 10.09
CA GLN A 36 -16.84 -13.02 8.72
C GLN A 36 -15.95 -12.03 7.97
N ALA A 37 -16.24 -10.73 8.10
CA ALA A 37 -15.40 -9.69 7.50
C ALA A 37 -13.96 -9.74 8.04
N ILE A 38 -13.78 -9.96 9.34
CA ILE A 38 -12.46 -10.11 9.98
C ILE A 38 -11.71 -11.32 9.42
N LEU A 39 -12.34 -12.50 9.40
CA LEU A 39 -11.70 -13.74 8.90
C LEU A 39 -11.33 -13.65 7.41
N PHE A 40 -12.20 -13.04 6.61
CA PHE A 40 -11.92 -12.80 5.20
C PHE A 40 -10.74 -11.83 5.03
N GLY A 41 -10.73 -10.73 5.79
CA GLY A 41 -9.64 -9.77 5.82
C GLY A 41 -8.30 -10.41 6.21
N TRP A 42 -8.28 -11.28 7.21
CA TRP A 42 -7.08 -12.02 7.61
C TRP A 42 -6.56 -12.97 6.52
N THR A 43 -7.45 -13.64 5.80
CA THR A 43 -7.07 -14.52 4.69
C THR A 43 -6.37 -13.72 3.58
N ILE A 44 -6.88 -12.53 3.27
CA ILE A 44 -6.26 -11.63 2.29
C ILE A 44 -4.95 -11.05 2.83
N ALA A 45 -4.91 -10.69 4.11
CA ALA A 45 -3.70 -10.17 4.76
C ALA A 45 -2.55 -11.18 4.70
N LEU A 46 -2.81 -12.48 4.81
CA LEU A 46 -1.76 -13.50 4.62
C LEU A 46 -1.11 -13.43 3.22
N LEU A 47 -1.90 -13.17 2.17
CA LEU A 47 -1.37 -12.95 0.82
C LEU A 47 -0.56 -11.65 0.75
N GLU A 48 -1.07 -10.57 1.35
CA GLU A 48 -0.38 -9.29 1.46
C GLU A 48 1.03 -9.45 2.08
N TYR A 49 1.13 -10.09 3.26
CA TYR A 49 2.40 -10.34 3.93
C TYR A 49 3.38 -11.19 3.10
N SER A 50 2.86 -12.08 2.25
CA SER A 50 3.69 -12.91 1.37
C SER A 50 4.47 -12.09 0.33
N PHE A 51 4.02 -10.85 0.02
CA PHE A 51 4.74 -9.91 -0.86
C PHE A 51 5.45 -8.82 -0.05
N MET A 52 4.85 -8.35 1.05
CA MET A 52 5.42 -7.32 1.93
C MET A 52 6.79 -7.73 2.50
N ILE A 53 6.87 -8.95 3.04
CA ILE A 53 8.08 -9.42 3.74
C ILE A 53 9.27 -9.57 2.78
N PRO A 54 9.13 -10.20 1.59
CA PRO A 54 10.22 -10.22 0.61
C PRO A 54 10.61 -8.82 0.11
N ALA A 55 9.65 -7.93 -0.13
CA ALA A 55 9.94 -6.58 -0.63
C ALA A 55 10.80 -5.78 0.34
N THR A 56 10.43 -5.77 1.62
CA THR A 56 11.15 -5.06 2.68
C THR A 56 12.53 -5.65 2.94
N ARG A 57 12.67 -6.99 2.90
CA ARG A 57 14.00 -7.64 2.96
C ARG A 57 14.90 -7.24 1.80
N LEU A 58 14.38 -7.25 0.57
CA LEU A 58 15.14 -6.81 -0.61
C LEU A 58 15.62 -5.37 -0.49
N LEU A 59 14.79 -4.45 0.01
CA LEU A 59 15.20 -3.06 0.23
C LEU A 59 16.26 -2.95 1.34
N SER A 60 16.11 -3.73 2.41
CA SER A 60 17.09 -3.80 3.50
C SER A 60 18.46 -4.26 2.99
N ASP A 61 18.49 -5.27 2.12
CA ASP A 61 19.71 -5.78 1.50
C ASP A 61 20.37 -4.75 0.55
N GLN A 62 19.62 -3.75 0.10
CA GLN A 62 20.13 -2.62 -0.69
C GLN A 62 20.55 -1.42 0.17
N GLY A 63 20.54 -1.54 1.50
CA GLY A 63 20.98 -0.48 2.42
C GLY A 63 19.91 0.58 2.74
N TRP A 64 18.64 0.32 2.41
CA TRP A 64 17.57 1.24 2.76
C TRP A 64 17.33 1.24 4.27
N THR A 65 17.04 2.41 4.84
CA THR A 65 16.66 2.54 6.25
C THR A 65 15.17 2.20 6.46
N LEU A 66 14.80 1.89 7.70
CA LEU A 66 13.39 1.64 8.06
C LEU A 66 12.49 2.85 7.73
N GLY A 67 13.01 4.07 7.90
CA GLY A 67 12.30 5.30 7.57
C GLY A 67 12.01 5.43 6.08
N GLU A 68 13.02 5.16 5.24
CA GLU A 68 12.90 5.19 3.78
C GLU A 68 11.88 4.18 3.27
N MET A 69 11.93 2.95 3.80
CA MET A 69 10.96 1.91 3.44
C MET A 69 9.54 2.32 3.84
N LYS A 70 9.34 2.87 5.04
CA LYS A 70 8.03 3.26 5.53
C LYS A 70 7.43 4.40 4.69
N ILE A 71 8.19 5.47 4.42
CA ILE A 71 7.69 6.57 3.59
C ILE A 71 7.37 6.09 2.18
N THR A 72 8.22 5.23 1.62
CA THR A 72 7.99 4.63 0.32
C THR A 72 6.71 3.81 0.29
N GLN A 73 6.44 3.04 1.34
CA GLN A 73 5.17 2.33 1.48
C GLN A 73 3.99 3.28 1.48
N GLU A 74 4.02 4.39 2.21
CA GLU A 74 2.93 5.38 2.20
C GLU A 74 2.68 5.97 0.81
N VAL A 75 3.73 6.22 0.03
CA VAL A 75 3.61 6.64 -1.37
C VAL A 75 2.90 5.57 -2.20
N VAL A 76 3.34 4.31 -2.08
CA VAL A 76 2.72 3.18 -2.79
C VAL A 76 1.26 2.99 -2.36
N THR A 77 0.97 3.12 -1.06
CA THR A 77 -0.38 3.05 -0.50
C THR A 77 -1.30 4.07 -1.16
N LEU A 78 -0.87 5.34 -1.26
CA LEU A 78 -1.69 6.37 -1.89
C LEU A 78 -1.88 6.11 -3.40
N ILE A 79 -0.81 5.70 -4.10
CA ILE A 79 -0.86 5.36 -5.53
C ILE A 79 -1.84 4.23 -5.81
N VAL A 80 -1.90 3.20 -4.95
CA VAL A 80 -2.82 2.07 -5.12
C VAL A 80 -4.24 2.41 -4.66
N PHE A 81 -4.36 3.13 -3.56
CA PHE A 81 -5.64 3.45 -2.93
C PHE A 81 -6.51 4.37 -3.80
N VAL A 82 -5.93 5.37 -4.45
CA VAL A 82 -6.69 6.33 -5.26
C VAL A 82 -7.41 5.66 -6.44
N PRO A 83 -6.75 4.88 -7.33
CA PRO A 83 -7.43 4.10 -8.36
C PRO A 83 -8.43 3.11 -7.78
N PHE A 84 -8.10 2.44 -6.67
CA PHE A 84 -9.01 1.50 -6.02
C PHE A 84 -10.32 2.19 -5.61
N MET A 85 -10.25 3.35 -4.97
CA MET A 85 -11.42 4.11 -4.54
C MET A 85 -12.26 4.61 -5.71
N VAL A 86 -11.63 5.12 -6.77
CA VAL A 86 -12.33 5.60 -7.96
C VAL A 86 -12.97 4.45 -8.74
N LEU A 87 -12.25 3.35 -8.96
CA LEU A 87 -12.74 2.24 -9.78
C LEU A 87 -13.69 1.32 -9.01
N LEU A 88 -13.35 0.96 -7.77
CA LEU A 88 -14.12 0.02 -6.98
C LEU A 88 -15.26 0.70 -6.24
N PHE A 89 -15.02 1.84 -5.59
CA PHE A 89 -16.05 2.53 -4.81
C PHE A 89 -16.80 3.61 -5.60
N LYS A 90 -16.39 3.89 -6.85
CA LYS A 90 -17.00 4.92 -7.71
C LYS A 90 -17.10 6.29 -7.03
N GLN A 91 -16.20 6.58 -6.09
CA GLN A 91 -16.15 7.88 -5.45
C GLN A 91 -15.50 8.90 -6.40
N PRO A 92 -15.98 10.16 -6.39
CA PRO A 92 -15.42 11.19 -7.25
C PRO A 92 -13.97 11.46 -6.87
N PHE A 93 -13.11 11.55 -7.87
CA PHE A 93 -11.72 11.96 -7.67
C PHE A 93 -11.66 13.38 -7.13
N LYS A 94 -11.00 13.57 -5.98
CA LYS A 94 -10.79 14.88 -5.35
C LYS A 94 -9.35 15.34 -5.57
N LEU A 95 -9.18 16.64 -5.82
CA LEU A 95 -7.86 17.26 -5.91
C LEU A 95 -7.05 17.14 -4.62
N ASP A 96 -7.71 16.91 -3.48
CA ASP A 96 -7.08 16.66 -2.18
C ASP A 96 -6.06 15.50 -2.24
N TYR A 97 -6.29 14.47 -3.07
CA TYR A 97 -5.34 13.37 -3.25
C TYR A 97 -4.07 13.79 -3.99
N VAL A 98 -4.18 14.78 -4.90
CA VAL A 98 -3.02 15.35 -5.59
C VAL A 98 -2.19 16.16 -4.59
N TRP A 99 -2.85 16.99 -3.77
CA TRP A 99 -2.17 17.73 -2.71
C TRP A 99 -1.50 16.80 -1.69
N ALA A 100 -2.17 15.73 -1.29
CA ALA A 100 -1.57 14.70 -0.43
C ALA A 100 -0.33 14.07 -1.06
N MET A 101 -0.37 13.75 -2.36
CA MET A 101 0.78 13.19 -3.09
C MET A 101 1.95 14.19 -3.17
N LEU A 102 1.66 15.48 -3.37
CA LEU A 102 2.68 16.54 -3.33
C LEU A 102 3.32 16.65 -1.93
N CYS A 103 2.53 16.58 -0.87
CA CYS A 103 3.05 16.55 0.51
C CYS A 103 3.93 15.32 0.76
N LEU A 104 3.57 14.17 0.20
CA LEU A 104 4.38 12.95 0.31
C LEU A 104 5.73 13.07 -0.40
N PHE A 105 5.82 13.80 -1.52
CA PHE A 105 7.13 14.10 -2.13
C PHE A 105 8.02 14.92 -1.18
N GLY A 106 7.45 15.82 -0.40
CA GLY A 106 8.17 16.49 0.68
C GLY A 106 8.73 15.50 1.72
N CYS A 107 7.91 14.54 2.16
CA CYS A 107 8.38 13.47 3.06
C CYS A 107 9.50 12.63 2.46
N VAL A 108 9.38 12.23 1.19
CA VAL A 108 10.43 11.50 0.47
C VAL A 108 11.72 12.32 0.46
N TYR A 109 11.66 13.60 0.10
CA TYR A 109 12.85 14.45 0.11
C TYR A 109 13.52 14.48 1.50
N PHE A 110 12.75 14.73 2.57
CA PHE A 110 13.34 14.85 3.91
C PHE A 110 13.96 13.56 4.44
N VAL A 111 13.39 12.41 4.09
CA VAL A 111 13.89 11.11 4.56
C VAL A 111 15.10 10.65 3.76
N PHE A 112 15.15 10.95 2.46
CA PHE A 112 16.27 10.54 1.61
C PHE A 112 17.40 11.58 1.51
N ARG A 113 17.25 12.80 2.04
CA ARG A 113 18.25 13.88 1.90
C ARG A 113 19.64 13.59 2.48
N SER A 114 19.73 12.66 3.42
CA SER A 114 20.94 12.39 4.21
C SER A 114 21.68 11.11 3.77
N GLN A 115 21.18 10.46 2.72
CA GLN A 115 21.90 9.43 1.96
C GLN A 115 22.63 10.08 0.79
#